data_AF-A0A4R5L2Q2-F1
#
_entry.id   AF-A0A4R5L2Q2-F1
#
_cell.length_a   1.000
_cell.length_b   1.000
_cell.length_c   1.000
_cell.angle_alpha   90.00
_cell.angle_beta   90.00
_cell.angle_gamma   90.00
#
_symmetry.space_group_name_H-M   'P 1'
#
loop_
_entity.id
_entity.type
_entity.pdbx_description
1 polymer ?
#
loop_
_entity_poly.entity_id
_entity_poly.type
_entity_poly.pdbx_seq_one_letter_code
_entity_poly.pdbx_strand_id
1 'polypeptide(L)' 'ELLQTLVHQRYKQRRSILVTSNRVVQDWGRYLRDSTMASTILDRLLHRSKLLEFEGKSYRLREAAARLAVTEESDA' A
#
# COMPACT_ATOMS: atom_id res chain seq x y z
N GLU A 1 4.53 13.33 10.97
CA GLU A 1 4.75 13.02 12.41
C GLU A 1 3.90 11.86 12.93
N LEU A 2 2.56 11.90 12.87
CA LEU A 2 1.70 10.85 13.45
C LEU A 2 2.01 9.42 12.95
N LEU A 3 2.26 9.25 11.64
CA LEU A 3 2.63 7.95 11.06
C LEU A 3 3.91 7.37 11.68
N GLN A 4 4.93 8.22 11.87
CA GLN A 4 6.20 7.82 12.44
C GLN A 4 6.03 7.39 13.91
N THR A 5 5.24 8.13 14.69
CA THR A 5 4.90 7.74 16.06
C THR A 5 4.19 6.39 16.13
N LEU A 6 3.21 6.16 15.25
CA LEU A 6 2.45 4.90 15.22
C LEU A 6 3.34 3.70 14.87
N VAL A 7 4.16 3.85 13.82
CA VAL A 7 5.11 2.81 13.40
C VAL A 7 6.12 2.53 14.51
N HIS A 8 6.65 3.57 15.16
CA HIS A 8 7.59 3.42 16.27
C HIS A 8 6.98 2.67 17.46
N GLN A 9 5.77 3.03 17.89
CA GLN A 9 5.10 2.37 19.01
C GLN A 9 4.82 0.90 18.72
N ARG A 10 4.31 0.57 17.52
CA ARG A 10 4.05 -0.81 17.13
C ARG A 10 5.33 -1.64 17.00
N TYR A 11 6.37 -1.06 16.43
CA TYR A 11 7.69 -1.69 16.34
C TYR A 11 8.25 -2.01 17.74
N LYS A 12 8.21 -1.05 18.67
CA LYS A 12 8.67 -1.21 20.05
C LYS A 12 7.90 -2.31 20.80
N GLN A 13 6.59 -2.35 20.61
CA GLN A 13 5.69 -3.35 21.23
C GLN A 13 5.67 -4.69 20.47
N ARG A 14 6.47 -4.87 19.42
CA ARG A 14 6.49 -6.07 18.57
C ARG A 14 5.11 -6.45 18.02
N ARG A 15 4.29 -5.46 17.68
CA ARG A 15 2.96 -5.67 17.09
C ARG A 15 3.07 -5.69 15.57
N SER A 16 2.37 -6.62 14.92
CA SER A 16 2.31 -6.71 13.46
C SER A 16 1.72 -5.46 12.82
N ILE A 17 2.24 -5.10 11.65
CA ILE A 17 1.74 -4.02 10.79
C ILE A 17 1.65 -4.58 9.38
N LEU A 18 0.49 -4.40 8.73
CA LEU A 18 0.34 -4.59 7.30
C LEU A 18 0.16 -3.21 6.66
N VAL A 19 0.94 -2.94 5.62
CA VAL A 19 0.83 -1.70 4.85
C VAL A 19 0.70 -2.07 3.38
N THR A 20 -0.31 -1.49 2.73
CA THR A 20 -0.49 -1.56 1.28
C THR A 20 -0.19 -0.19 0.69
N SER A 21 0.66 -0.15 -0.33
CA SER A 21 1.00 1.07 -1.05
C SER A 21 0.82 0.82 -2.54
N ASN A 22 0.21 1.77 -3.24
CA ASN A 22 0.17 1.79 -4.70
C ASN A 22 1.45 2.41 -5.31
N ARG A 23 2.45 2.70 -4.47
CA ARG A 23 3.76 3.25 -4.85
C ARG A 23 4.89 2.46 -4.24
N VAL A 24 6.01 2.45 -4.94
CA VAL A 24 7.26 1.86 -4.46
C VAL A 24 7.77 2.62 -3.23
N VAL A 25 8.45 1.92 -2.33
CA VAL A 25 8.92 2.48 -1.05
C VAL A 25 9.92 3.62 -1.23
N GLN A 26 10.66 3.62 -2.34
CA GLN A 26 11.64 4.65 -2.71
C GLN A 26 10.98 6.02 -2.92
N ASP A 27 9.71 6.05 -3.36
CA ASP A 27 8.96 7.28 -3.61
C ASP A 27 8.44 7.94 -2.31
N TRP A 28 8.49 7.24 -1.18
CA TRP A 28 7.88 7.71 0.07
C TRP A 28 8.56 8.97 0.60
N GLY A 29 9.86 9.16 0.38
CA GLY A 29 10.57 10.39 0.75
C GLY A 29 9.99 11.62 0.06
N ARG A 30 9.69 11.51 -1.24
CA ARG A 30 9.05 12.58 -2.01
C ARG A 30 7.62 12.83 -1.55
N TYR A 31 6.88 11.76 -1.25
CA TYR A 31 5.48 11.83 -0.85
C TYR A 31 5.26 12.43 0.53
N LEU A 32 6.10 12.05 1.49
CA LEU A 32 6.04 12.57 2.85
C LEU A 32 6.64 13.97 2.96
N ARG A 33 7.27 14.48 1.88
CA ARG A 33 7.96 15.78 1.81
C ARG A 33 9.04 15.94 2.89
N ASP A 34 9.48 14.82 3.44
CA ASP A 34 10.50 14.71 4.49
C ASP A 34 11.20 13.35 4.30
N SER A 35 12.38 13.41 3.68
CA SER A 35 13.18 12.23 3.38
C SER A 35 13.74 11.57 4.65
N THR A 36 14.03 12.35 5.69
CA THR A 36 14.55 11.87 6.97
C THR A 36 13.48 11.07 7.72
N MET A 37 12.27 11.62 7.80
CA MET A 37 11.13 10.92 8.41
C MET A 37 10.75 9.67 7.62
N ALA A 38 10.73 9.75 6.28
CA ALA A 38 10.46 8.59 5.43
C ALA A 38 11.47 7.47 5.66
N SER A 39 12.77 7.79 5.69
CA SER A 39 13.84 6.83 5.93
C SER A 39 13.70 6.17 7.30
N THR A 40 13.34 6.95 8.33
CA THR A 40 13.11 6.44 9.70
C THR A 40 11.92 5.49 9.77
N ILE A 41 10.83 5.79 9.06
CA ILE A 41 9.65 4.92 8.98
C ILE A 41 10.01 3.62 8.26
N LEU A 42 10.67 3.73 7.10
CA LEU A 42 11.06 2.59 6.28
C LEU A 42 12.03 1.67 7.01
N ASP A 43 13.02 2.21 7.73
CA ASP A 43 13.95 1.44 8.56
C ASP A 43 13.19 0.51 9.54
N ARG A 44 12.16 1.04 10.22
CA ARG A 44 11.36 0.26 11.19
C ARG A 44 10.43 -0.75 10.52
N LEU A 45 9.83 -0.40 9.39
CA LEU A 45 8.95 -1.32 8.65
C LEU A 45 9.74 -2.46 7.99
N LEU A 46 10.87 -2.15 7.36
CA LEU A 46 11.66 -3.10 6.57
C LEU A 46 12.56 -4.01 7.43
N HIS A 47 12.90 -3.62 8.66
CA HIS A 47 13.70 -4.46 9.55
C HIS A 47 13.08 -5.84 9.84
N ARG A 48 11.75 -5.95 9.87
CA ARG A 48 11.03 -7.21 10.19
C ARG A 48 9.79 -7.41 9.32
N SER A 49 9.92 -7.23 8.01
CA SER A 49 8.81 -7.47 7.09
C SER A 49 9.21 -8.29 5.88
N LYS A 50 8.19 -8.68 5.11
CA LYS A 50 8.32 -9.24 3.78
C LYS A 50 7.65 -8.27 2.82
N LEU A 51 8.39 -7.82 1.83
CA LEU A 51 7.84 -6.98 0.76
C LEU A 51 7.14 -7.91 -0.23
N LEU A 52 5.87 -7.59 -0.53
CA LEU A 52 5.09 -8.27 -1.54
C LEU A 52 4.76 -7.27 -2.63
N GLU A 53 5.27 -7.53 -3.82
CA GLU A 53 4.97 -6.75 -5.02
C GLU A 53 3.80 -7.39 -5.75
N PHE A 54 2.81 -6.58 -6.08
CA PHE A 54 1.61 -7.03 -6.76
C PHE A 54 1.59 -6.44 -8.16
N GLU A 55 1.59 -7.32 -9.15
CA GLU A 55 1.47 -6.97 -10.56
C GLU A 55 0.15 -7.51 -11.12
N GLY A 56 -0.38 -6.84 -12.15
CA GLY A 56 -1.57 -7.30 -12.86
C GLY A 56 -2.64 -6.23 -13.06
N LYS A 57 -3.73 -6.64 -13.71
CA LYS A 57 -4.85 -5.76 -14.04
C LYS A 57 -5.72 -5.50 -12.81
N SER A 58 -6.30 -4.30 -12.74
CA SER A 58 -7.25 -3.94 -11.68
C SER A 58 -8.44 -4.89 -11.65
N TYR A 59 -8.66 -5.52 -10.50
CA TYR A 59 -9.82 -6.40 -10.29
C TYR A 59 -11.14 -5.64 -10.45
N ARG A 60 -11.16 -4.35 -10.07
CA ARG A 60 -12.31 -3.46 -10.26
C ARG A 60 -12.67 -3.27 -11.73
N LEU A 61 -11.67 -3.14 -12.61
CA LEU A 61 -11.92 -3.02 -14.06
C LEU A 61 -12.45 -4.33 -14.63
N ARG A 62 -11.93 -5.46 -14.18
CA ARG A 62 -12.43 -6.79 -14.58
C ARG A 62 -13.90 -6.97 -14.22
N GLU A 63 -14.28 -6.60 -13.00
CA GLU A 63 -15.68 -6.65 -12.55
C GLU A 63 -16.57 -5.65 -13.29
N ALA A 64 -16.07 -4.44 -13.56
CA ALA A 64 -16.83 -3.45 -14.33
C ALA A 64 -17.10 -3.94 -15.76
N ALA A 65 -16.10 -4.52 -16.43
CA ALA A 65 -16.26 -5.11 -17.75
C ALA A 65 -17.26 -6.28 -17.73
N ALA A 66 -17.20 -7.15 -16.71
CA ALA A 66 -18.16 -8.23 -16.55
C ALA A 66 -19.60 -7.73 -16.36
N ARG A 67 -19.81 -6.66 -15.59
CA ARG A 67 -21.14 -6.06 -15.42
C ARG A 67 -21.69 -5.47 -16.72
N LEU A 68 -20.86 -4.78 -17.49
CA LEU A 68 -21.27 -4.19 -18.77
C LEU A 68 -21.67 -5.28 -19.78
N ALA A 69 -20.92 -6.37 -19.86
CA ALA A 69 -21.25 -7.49 -20.74
C ALA A 69 -22.60 -8.14 -20.40
N VAL A 70 -22.96 -8.24 -19.11
CA VAL A 70 -24.27 -8.78 -18.69
C VAL A 70 -25.43 -7.83 -19.06
N THR A 71 -25.21 -6.51 -18.99
CA THR A 71 -26.25 -5.53 -19.37
C THR A 71 -26.51 -5.54 -20.88
N GLU A 72 -25.48 -5.71 -21.71
CA GLU A 72 -25.65 -5.83 -23.16
C GLU A 72 -26.43 -7.09 -23.57
N GLU A 73 -26.29 -8.20 -22.84
CA GLU A 73 -27.08 -9.43 -23.06
C GLU A 73 -28.53 -9.31 -22.57
N SER A 74 -28.84 -8.43 -21.60
CA SER A 74 -30.22 -8.22 -21.14
C SER A 74 -31.01 -7.25 -22.02
N ASP A 75 -30.31 -6.38 -22.75
CA ASP A 75 -30.91 -5.37 -23.63
C ASP A 75 -31.01 -5.85 -25.10
N ALA A 76 -30.52 -7.07 -25.40
CA ALA A 76 -30.59 -7.75 -26.70
C ALA A 76 -31.67 -8.84 -26.72
#